data_AF-A0A527TSL4-F1
#
_entry.id   AF-A0A527TSL4-F1
#
_cell.length_a   1.000
_cell.length_b   1.000
_cell.length_c   1.000
_cell.angle_alpha   90.00
_cell.angle_beta   90.00
_cell.angle_gamma   90.00
#
_symmetry.space_group_name_H-M   'P 1'
#
loop_
_entity.id
_entity.type
_entity.pdbx_description
1 polymer ?
#
loop_
_entity_poly.entity_id
_entity_poly.type
_entity_poly.pdbx_seq_one_letter_code
_entity_poly.pdbx_strand_id
1 'polypeptide(L)'
;MTLTVTITDPIAGERKFEPIQFSVNHDLRETLWWARDDAGNRVLCQRLEAGSGSGKTQFVASLSFTGKSVLTLEEPCEPNDKAIRGIRQLGGRESDCFVRLDTGAFDLELCSGKAEGRGSSKWGIRHFRGLSDGFELLPSGNNAIGGFYGPFFTPENGLINPPEHTKVRIETVESGPVMHHYRMHGTIPDGLLEELKGKSFTIDWIFTYHSSFFQRRYVVDPFQTIINGRSVSNKITVGDEFEGGQGELVFDRFAAYGGTRYRAGDPYAGELVAMVEDTVATSANQSPKFEEFRIQLANMESAHWDLYWRLFCVWEKVLDDGEIRKRLSKVRSISHLKADLNDRPWILADRPIDVSRVAHETIFPGPATKTVEYHEVSGRAMVWWTSQASGAFQIVQRRQSGWVNWGSNGENECPELPVGATIKTGYGNFADRWEHVADQLETPPIVSGL
;
A
#
# COMPACT_ATOMS: atom_id res chain seq x y z
N MET A 1 13.82 39.15 11.52
CA MET A 1 12.51 39.26 10.85
C MET A 1 11.66 38.14 11.39
N THR A 2 10.43 38.41 11.84
CA THR A 2 9.62 37.43 12.56
C THR A 2 8.42 37.05 11.70
N LEU A 3 8.41 35.84 11.18
CA LEU A 3 7.34 35.30 10.33
C LEU A 3 6.49 34.36 11.14
N THR A 4 5.17 34.51 11.11
CA THR A 4 4.26 33.74 11.97
C THR A 4 3.16 33.10 11.16
N VAL A 5 2.94 31.80 11.37
CA VAL A 5 1.82 31.04 10.79
C VAL A 5 0.94 30.49 11.90
N THR A 6 -0.37 30.53 11.67
CA THR A 6 -1.39 29.99 12.55
C THR A 6 -1.94 28.70 11.94
N ILE A 7 -1.95 27.65 12.74
CA ILE A 7 -2.39 26.31 12.38
C ILE A 7 -3.64 26.01 13.20
N THR A 8 -4.73 25.64 12.54
CA THR A 8 -6.01 25.34 13.19
C THR A 8 -6.49 23.96 12.73
N ASP A 9 -6.79 23.08 13.67
CA ASP A 9 -7.38 21.79 13.37
C ASP A 9 -8.91 21.90 13.30
N PRO A 10 -9.54 21.58 12.16
CA PRO A 10 -10.99 21.50 12.08
C PRO A 10 -11.58 20.29 12.82
N ILE A 11 -10.75 19.31 13.21
CA ILE A 11 -11.17 18.11 13.93
C ILE A 11 -10.87 18.28 15.42
N ALA A 12 -11.82 17.90 16.28
CA ALA A 12 -11.61 17.88 17.73
C ALA A 12 -10.68 16.72 18.13
N GLY A 13 -9.66 17.00 18.94
CA GLY A 13 -8.71 16.00 19.41
C GLY A 13 -7.27 16.50 19.35
N GLU A 14 -6.35 15.65 19.74
CA GLU A 14 -4.91 15.90 19.62
C GLU A 14 -4.40 15.37 18.28
N ARG A 15 -3.60 16.18 17.58
CA ARG A 15 -2.72 15.70 16.52
C ARG A 15 -1.36 15.41 17.10
N LYS A 16 -0.79 14.25 16.75
CA LYS A 16 0.55 13.86 17.18
C LYS A 16 1.47 13.80 15.97
N PHE A 17 2.52 14.62 15.99
CA PHE A 17 3.55 14.64 14.95
C PHE A 17 2.96 14.79 13.54
N GLU A 18 1.93 15.64 13.41
CA GLU A 18 1.27 15.92 12.14
C GLU A 18 2.22 16.71 11.24
N PRO A 19 2.43 16.27 9.98
CA PRO A 19 3.21 17.02 9.02
C PRO A 19 2.43 18.27 8.57
N ILE A 20 2.92 19.44 8.95
CA ILE A 20 2.38 20.74 8.56
C ILE A 20 3.24 21.33 7.45
N GLN A 21 2.68 21.44 6.25
CA GLN A 21 3.26 22.23 5.18
C GLN A 21 2.72 23.67 5.23
N PHE A 22 3.61 24.64 5.18
CA PHE A 22 3.25 26.06 5.19
C PHE A 22 4.18 26.86 4.27
N SER A 23 3.81 28.10 3.96
CA SER A 23 4.62 28.97 3.13
C SER A 23 4.78 30.34 3.76
N VAL A 24 5.87 31.02 3.42
CA VAL A 24 6.13 32.42 3.79
C VAL A 24 6.49 33.23 2.54
N ASN A 25 6.15 34.52 2.51
CA ASN A 25 6.36 35.40 1.35
C ASN A 25 7.78 36.00 1.29
N HIS A 26 8.80 35.14 1.43
CA HIS A 26 10.21 35.50 1.34
C HIS A 26 10.98 34.40 0.62
N ASP A 27 12.08 34.77 -0.05
CA ASP A 27 13.06 33.81 -0.59
C ASP A 27 14.11 33.48 0.47
N LEU A 28 13.80 32.54 1.36
CA LEU A 28 14.72 32.00 2.35
C LEU A 28 15.51 30.86 1.70
N ARG A 29 16.84 30.86 1.85
CA ARG A 29 17.74 29.97 1.08
C ARG A 29 18.19 28.77 1.88
N GLU A 30 18.28 28.92 3.18
CA GLU A 30 18.79 27.90 4.09
C GLU A 30 17.81 26.73 4.15
N THR A 31 18.35 25.52 4.14
CA THR A 31 17.58 24.27 4.01
C THR A 31 16.80 23.93 5.29
N LEU A 32 17.25 24.43 6.44
CA LEU A 32 16.68 24.19 7.75
C LEU A 32 16.54 25.49 8.52
N TRP A 33 15.42 25.63 9.21
CA TRP A 33 15.11 26.76 10.05
C TRP A 33 14.55 26.31 11.39
N TRP A 34 14.85 27.07 12.42
CA TRP A 34 14.20 26.97 13.71
C TRP A 34 12.96 27.86 13.73
N ALA A 35 11.85 27.26 14.13
CA ALA A 35 10.66 27.96 14.56
C ALA A 35 10.45 27.73 16.06
N ARG A 36 9.53 28.52 16.63
CA ARG A 36 9.05 28.36 18.00
C ARG A 36 7.54 28.19 18.00
N ASP A 37 7.05 27.21 18.76
CA ASP A 37 5.62 27.07 19.00
C ASP A 37 5.12 28.01 20.12
N ASP A 38 3.81 28.02 20.35
CA ASP A 38 3.15 28.81 21.38
C ASP A 38 3.52 28.37 22.81
N ALA A 39 3.97 27.13 22.98
CA ALA A 39 4.51 26.61 24.24
C ALA A 39 6.01 26.97 24.43
N GLY A 40 6.64 27.63 23.46
CA GLY A 40 8.03 28.04 23.52
C GLY A 40 9.04 26.96 23.10
N ASN A 41 8.59 25.79 22.64
CA ASN A 41 9.44 24.71 22.15
C ASN A 41 10.05 25.08 20.79
N ARG A 42 11.29 24.65 20.56
CA ARG A 42 11.89 24.75 19.22
C ARG A 42 11.30 23.68 18.32
N VAL A 43 10.94 24.09 17.11
CA VAL A 43 10.42 23.25 16.04
C VAL A 43 11.36 23.33 14.85
N LEU A 44 11.78 22.18 14.34
CA LEU A 44 12.59 22.12 13.14
C LEU A 44 11.69 22.24 11.90
N CYS A 45 12.00 23.20 11.04
CA CYS A 45 11.35 23.41 9.75
C CYS A 45 12.32 23.06 8.63
N GLN A 46 11.93 22.14 7.77
CA GLN A 46 12.67 21.81 6.56
C GLN A 46 12.11 22.61 5.39
N ARG A 47 12.96 23.39 4.73
CA ARG A 47 12.62 24.04 3.46
C ARG A 47 12.43 22.95 2.40
N LEU A 48 11.35 23.05 1.64
CA LEU A 48 11.10 22.20 0.47
C LEU A 48 11.58 22.90 -0.79
N GLU A 49 12.21 22.17 -1.71
CA GLU A 49 12.50 22.73 -3.04
C GLU A 49 11.20 22.92 -3.81
N ALA A 50 10.30 21.94 -3.73
CA ALA A 50 8.97 22.06 -4.30
C ALA A 50 8.18 23.21 -3.64
N GLY A 51 7.77 24.18 -4.47
CA GLY A 51 6.96 25.32 -4.03
C GLY A 51 7.73 26.48 -3.40
N SER A 52 9.06 26.40 -3.36
CA SER A 52 9.95 27.52 -3.06
C SER A 52 10.48 28.20 -4.32
N GLY A 53 10.70 29.51 -4.24
CA GLY A 53 11.14 30.39 -5.33
C GLY A 53 10.16 31.54 -5.61
N SER A 54 10.63 32.52 -6.40
CA SER A 54 9.82 33.66 -6.84
C SER A 54 9.17 34.48 -5.71
N GLY A 55 9.93 34.74 -4.63
CA GLY A 55 9.48 35.52 -3.48
C GLY A 55 8.69 34.71 -2.44
N LYS A 56 8.74 33.37 -2.50
CA LYS A 56 8.00 32.47 -1.63
C LYS A 56 8.89 31.30 -1.21
N THR A 57 8.80 30.89 0.06
CA THR A 57 9.46 29.67 0.55
C THR A 57 8.45 28.75 1.19
N GLN A 58 8.49 27.47 0.82
CA GLN A 58 7.67 26.43 1.42
C GLN A 58 8.49 25.63 2.44
N PHE A 59 7.85 25.34 3.58
CA PHE A 59 8.42 24.55 4.66
C PHE A 59 7.52 23.38 5.01
N VAL A 60 8.12 22.37 5.65
CA VAL A 60 7.42 21.32 6.39
C VAL A 60 7.96 21.24 7.82
N ALA A 61 7.05 21.05 8.78
CA ALA A 61 7.35 20.76 10.18
C ALA A 61 6.51 19.58 10.66
N SER A 62 6.96 18.85 11.68
CA SER A 62 6.17 17.82 12.37
C SER A 62 5.74 18.35 13.73
N LEU A 63 4.43 18.44 13.97
CA LEU A 63 3.88 19.13 15.14
C LEU A 63 2.86 18.28 15.90
N SER A 64 2.93 18.36 17.23
CA SER A 64 1.85 17.88 18.10
C SER A 64 1.10 19.06 18.69
N PHE A 65 -0.23 19.09 18.55
CA PHE A 65 -1.05 20.20 19.01
C PHE A 65 -2.53 19.79 19.18
N THR A 66 -3.30 20.61 19.88
CA THR A 66 -4.76 20.43 20.07
C THR A 66 -5.49 21.69 19.67
N GLY A 67 -6.37 21.60 18.67
CA GLY A 67 -7.23 22.70 18.21
C GLY A 67 -6.50 23.81 17.45
N LYS A 68 -5.52 24.48 18.06
CA LYS A 68 -4.77 25.58 17.44
C LYS A 68 -3.32 25.56 17.90
N SER A 69 -2.41 25.94 17.01
CA SER A 69 -0.99 26.18 17.29
C SER A 69 -0.50 27.36 16.46
N VAL A 70 0.53 28.06 16.95
CA VAL A 70 1.18 29.16 16.25
C VAL A 70 2.65 28.83 16.13
N LEU A 71 3.20 28.91 14.92
CA LEU A 71 4.63 28.80 14.68
C LEU A 71 5.22 30.14 14.28
N THR A 72 6.26 30.55 14.99
CA THR A 72 7.06 31.72 14.66
C THR A 72 8.42 31.27 14.14
N LEU A 73 8.71 31.51 12.86
CA LEU A 73 10.01 31.23 12.24
C LEU A 73 11.04 32.26 12.74
N GLU A 74 12.15 31.78 13.32
CA GLU A 74 13.12 32.62 14.02
C GLU A 74 14.40 32.81 13.20
N GLU A 75 15.12 31.72 12.94
CA GLU A 75 16.49 31.76 12.42
C GLU A 75 16.83 30.49 11.62
N PRO A 76 17.78 30.56 10.66
CA PRO A 76 18.35 29.36 10.05
C PRO A 76 19.02 28.46 11.08
N CYS A 77 19.04 27.15 10.83
CA CYS A 77 19.81 26.24 11.66
C CYS A 77 21.31 26.30 11.32
N GLU A 78 22.16 26.20 12.33
CA GLU A 78 23.59 25.99 12.12
C GLU A 78 23.85 24.59 11.54
N PRO A 79 24.71 24.43 10.51
CA PRO A 79 24.90 23.16 9.77
C PRO A 79 25.28 21.94 10.62
N ASN A 80 25.82 22.15 11.83
CA ASN A 80 26.28 21.10 12.74
C ASN A 80 25.59 21.17 14.12
N ASP A 81 24.41 21.80 14.21
CA ASP A 81 23.66 21.86 15.46
C ASP A 81 23.27 20.44 15.92
N LYS A 82 23.83 20.01 17.04
CA LYS A 82 23.57 18.69 17.66
C LYS A 82 22.11 18.54 18.12
N ALA A 83 21.36 19.64 18.22
CA ALA A 83 19.93 19.64 18.52
C ALA A 83 19.08 19.21 17.32
N ILE A 84 19.62 19.21 16.09
CA ILE A 84 18.90 18.70 14.93
C ILE A 84 18.68 17.19 15.11
N ARG A 85 17.41 16.82 15.23
CA ARG A 85 16.90 15.45 15.22
C ARG A 85 15.99 15.28 14.02
N GLY A 86 15.88 14.06 13.52
CA GLY A 86 15.10 13.79 12.34
C GLY A 86 15.18 12.36 11.88
N ILE A 87 14.63 12.13 10.69
CA ILE A 87 14.69 10.87 9.97
C ILE A 87 16.16 10.45 9.79
N ARG A 88 16.46 9.18 10.07
CA ARG A 88 17.79 8.61 9.92
C ARG A 88 17.80 7.53 8.86
N GLN A 89 18.78 7.58 7.96
CA GLN A 89 19.03 6.48 7.04
C GLN A 89 19.81 5.37 7.74
N LEU A 90 19.34 4.13 7.60
CA LEU A 90 19.94 2.92 8.15
C LEU A 90 20.61 2.09 7.04
N GLY A 91 21.42 1.10 7.45
CA GLY A 91 21.93 0.08 6.53
C GLY A 91 20.82 -0.84 6.03
N GLY A 92 20.77 -1.05 4.72
CA GLY A 92 19.80 -1.92 4.06
C GLY A 92 19.93 -3.39 4.47
N ARG A 93 18.79 -4.10 4.48
CA ARG A 93 18.65 -5.54 4.72
C ARG A 93 18.63 -6.31 3.39
N GLU A 94 17.88 -5.81 2.42
CA GLU A 94 17.77 -6.40 1.09
C GLU A 94 18.87 -5.91 0.15
N SER A 95 19.28 -6.77 -0.78
CA SER A 95 20.31 -6.43 -1.79
C SER A 95 19.87 -5.35 -2.78
N ASP A 96 18.57 -5.14 -2.92
CA ASP A 96 17.93 -4.11 -3.76
C ASP A 96 17.31 -2.97 -2.93
N CYS A 97 17.68 -2.87 -1.65
CA CYS A 97 17.35 -1.71 -0.81
C CYS A 97 17.81 -0.42 -1.48
N PHE A 98 16.88 0.50 -1.72
CA PHE A 98 17.19 1.86 -2.12
C PHE A 98 17.47 2.72 -0.89
N VAL A 99 16.56 2.66 0.10
CA VAL A 99 16.73 3.35 1.36
C VAL A 99 16.01 2.62 2.48
N ARG A 100 16.64 2.57 3.65
CA ARG A 100 16.00 2.17 4.90
C ARG A 100 15.98 3.36 5.84
N LEU A 101 14.82 3.66 6.40
CA LEU A 101 14.58 4.83 7.23
C LEU A 101 14.12 4.42 8.63
N ASP A 102 14.74 5.04 9.63
CA ASP A 102 14.12 5.25 10.93
C ASP A 102 13.47 6.63 10.93
N THR A 103 12.14 6.67 10.87
CA THR A 103 11.37 7.91 10.87
C THR A 103 11.07 8.41 12.29
N GLY A 104 11.45 7.68 13.34
CA GLY A 104 11.00 7.92 14.71
C GLY A 104 9.61 7.33 15.02
N ALA A 105 8.84 6.95 14.00
CA ALA A 105 7.62 6.14 14.13
C ALA A 105 7.77 4.75 13.52
N PHE A 106 8.55 4.64 12.44
CA PHE A 106 8.74 3.43 11.66
C PHE A 106 10.23 3.15 11.42
N ASP A 107 10.61 1.87 11.42
CA ASP A 107 11.80 1.36 10.74
C ASP A 107 11.30 0.66 9.46
N LEU A 108 11.53 1.26 8.31
CA LEU A 108 11.02 0.76 7.03
C LEU A 108 12.09 0.75 5.94
N GLU A 109 11.98 -0.20 5.01
CA GLU A 109 12.91 -0.36 3.90
C GLU A 109 12.17 -0.32 2.56
N LEU A 110 12.55 0.65 1.72
CA LEU A 110 12.04 0.85 0.38
C LEU A 110 12.99 0.20 -0.64
N CYS A 111 12.47 -0.74 -1.43
CA CYS A 111 13.23 -1.58 -2.35
C CYS A 111 12.88 -1.30 -3.81
N SER A 112 13.89 -1.45 -4.68
CA SER A 112 13.75 -1.23 -6.13
C SER A 112 13.21 -2.45 -6.88
N GLY A 113 13.08 -3.60 -6.23
CA GLY A 113 12.73 -4.86 -6.87
C GLY A 113 13.91 -5.47 -7.64
N LYS A 114 13.81 -6.79 -7.87
CA LYS A 114 14.84 -7.58 -8.55
C LYS A 114 14.40 -8.13 -9.92
N ALA A 115 13.09 -8.12 -10.20
CA ALA A 115 12.50 -8.64 -11.44
C ALA A 115 12.76 -10.14 -11.69
N GLU A 116 12.79 -10.97 -10.65
CA GLU A 116 13.11 -12.41 -10.75
C GLU A 116 11.87 -13.31 -10.70
N GLY A 117 10.66 -12.73 -10.67
CA GLY A 117 9.40 -13.47 -10.73
C GLY A 117 9.06 -14.26 -9.46
N ARG A 118 9.48 -13.75 -8.30
CA ARG A 118 9.22 -14.33 -6.97
C ARG A 118 8.83 -13.24 -6.00
N GLY A 119 8.13 -13.58 -4.92
CA GLY A 119 7.75 -12.62 -3.87
C GLY A 119 8.93 -11.79 -3.33
N SER A 120 10.10 -12.41 -3.13
CA SER A 120 11.35 -11.75 -2.71
C SER A 120 11.93 -10.72 -3.70
N SER A 121 11.29 -10.53 -4.86
CA SER A 121 11.74 -9.65 -5.93
C SER A 121 10.81 -8.45 -6.12
N LYS A 122 9.76 -8.32 -5.30
CA LYS A 122 8.82 -7.20 -5.32
C LYS A 122 9.52 -5.87 -5.04
N TRP A 123 9.07 -4.78 -5.66
CA TRP A 123 9.40 -3.42 -5.25
C TRP A 123 8.35 -2.88 -4.27
N GLY A 124 8.65 -1.77 -3.60
CA GLY A 124 7.79 -1.20 -2.54
C GLY A 124 8.48 -1.24 -1.18
N ILE A 125 7.70 -1.17 -0.10
CA ILE A 125 8.24 -1.36 1.25
C ILE A 125 8.30 -2.86 1.55
N ARG A 126 9.49 -3.43 1.78
CA ARG A 126 9.71 -4.87 2.03
C ARG A 126 10.01 -5.20 3.48
N HIS A 127 10.40 -4.22 4.29
CA HIS A 127 10.50 -4.34 5.75
C HIS A 127 9.74 -3.15 6.33
N PHE A 128 8.86 -3.39 7.30
CA PHE A 128 8.07 -2.35 7.95
C PHE A 128 7.83 -2.72 9.41
N ARG A 129 8.42 -1.93 10.31
CA ARG A 129 8.28 -2.09 11.75
C ARG A 129 7.75 -0.83 12.40
N GLY A 130 6.70 -0.98 13.20
CA GLY A 130 6.27 0.05 14.13
C GLY A 130 7.24 0.18 15.29
N LEU A 131 7.75 1.38 15.55
CA LEU A 131 8.67 1.59 16.68
C LEU A 131 7.95 1.66 18.03
N SER A 132 6.65 1.95 18.03
CA SER A 132 5.84 2.03 19.26
C SER A 132 5.57 0.66 19.89
N ASP A 133 5.41 -0.38 19.08
CA ASP A 133 5.14 -1.76 19.52
C ASP A 133 6.28 -2.73 19.16
N GLY A 134 7.27 -2.28 18.39
CA GLY A 134 8.41 -3.08 17.94
C GLY A 134 8.05 -4.17 16.93
N PHE A 135 6.83 -4.20 16.41
CA PHE A 135 6.35 -5.30 15.58
C PHE A 135 6.68 -5.10 14.11
N GLU A 136 7.25 -6.14 13.50
CA GLU A 136 7.64 -6.19 12.09
C GLU A 136 6.52 -6.85 11.29
N LEU A 137 5.86 -6.10 10.40
CA LEU A 137 4.75 -6.60 9.56
C LEU A 137 5.24 -7.45 8.38
N LEU A 138 6.50 -7.27 7.99
CA LEU A 138 7.12 -7.87 6.82
C LEU A 138 8.49 -8.48 7.18
N PRO A 139 8.57 -9.48 8.08
CA PRO A 139 9.82 -9.99 8.59
C PRO A 139 10.66 -10.77 7.55
N SER A 140 10.03 -11.40 6.55
CA SER A 140 10.76 -12.21 5.57
C SER A 140 11.27 -11.40 4.37
N GLY A 141 10.70 -10.21 4.12
CA GLY A 141 10.89 -9.47 2.89
C GLY A 141 10.22 -10.09 1.65
N ASN A 142 9.45 -11.18 1.74
CA ASN A 142 8.86 -11.83 0.56
C ASN A 142 7.53 -11.18 0.11
N ASN A 143 6.92 -10.38 0.97
CA ASN A 143 5.78 -9.54 0.65
C ASN A 143 6.17 -8.06 0.65
N ALA A 144 5.29 -7.23 0.12
CA ALA A 144 5.52 -5.79 0.05
C ALA A 144 4.25 -4.98 0.28
N ILE A 145 4.46 -3.78 0.82
CA ILE A 145 3.45 -2.71 0.85
C ILE A 145 3.61 -1.83 -0.39
N GLY A 146 2.47 -1.50 -1.00
CA GLY A 146 2.33 -0.57 -2.11
C GLY A 146 2.66 -1.11 -3.49
N GLY A 147 2.89 -2.43 -3.62
CA GLY A 147 2.78 -3.10 -4.90
C GLY A 147 1.42 -2.77 -5.51
N PHE A 148 1.42 -2.28 -6.74
CA PHE A 148 0.19 -2.10 -7.48
C PHE A 148 0.20 -2.96 -8.73
N TYR A 149 -1.00 -3.38 -9.03
CA TYR A 149 -1.40 -4.18 -10.13
C TYR A 149 -2.28 -3.23 -10.97
N GLY A 150 -1.94 -2.97 -12.23
CA GLY A 150 -3.00 -2.67 -13.21
C GLY A 150 -4.02 -3.83 -13.22
N PRO A 151 -5.14 -3.81 -13.94
CA PRO A 151 -6.21 -4.84 -13.84
C PRO A 151 -5.71 -6.30 -13.99
N PHE A 152 -5.09 -6.91 -12.98
CA PHE A 152 -4.13 -8.01 -13.18
C PHE A 152 -4.10 -8.97 -12.01
N PHE A 153 -5.28 -9.45 -11.68
CA PHE A 153 -5.41 -10.80 -11.16
C PHE A 153 -6.30 -11.66 -12.07
N THR A 154 -6.44 -11.27 -13.35
CA THR A 154 -7.04 -12.14 -14.36
C THR A 154 -6.05 -12.49 -15.50
N PRO A 155 -6.09 -13.75 -15.94
CA PRO A 155 -5.43 -14.26 -17.14
C PRO A 155 -5.94 -13.68 -18.46
N GLU A 156 -7.02 -12.90 -18.44
CA GLU A 156 -7.42 -12.06 -19.56
C GLU A 156 -6.38 -10.98 -19.80
N ASN A 157 -5.91 -10.40 -18.70
CA ASN A 157 -5.15 -9.18 -18.72
C ASN A 157 -3.67 -9.45 -18.54
N GLY A 158 -3.27 -10.39 -17.69
CA GLY A 158 -1.87 -10.60 -17.33
C GLY A 158 -1.53 -12.03 -17.00
N LEU A 159 -0.35 -12.45 -17.45
CA LEU A 159 0.25 -13.76 -17.18
C LEU A 159 1.59 -13.61 -16.43
N ILE A 160 1.79 -12.46 -15.78
CA ILE A 160 2.92 -12.15 -14.90
C ILE A 160 2.46 -11.23 -13.77
N ASN A 161 3.20 -11.21 -12.66
CA ASN A 161 2.98 -10.29 -11.54
C ASN A 161 3.92 -9.06 -11.68
N PRO A 162 3.45 -7.87 -12.07
CA PRO A 162 4.34 -6.73 -12.35
C PRO A 162 5.27 -6.33 -11.19
N PRO A 163 4.80 -6.26 -9.93
CA PRO A 163 5.68 -6.16 -8.75
C PRO A 163 6.90 -7.08 -8.76
N GLU A 164 6.74 -8.35 -9.10
CA GLU A 164 7.81 -9.36 -9.04
C GLU A 164 8.70 -9.40 -10.29
N HIS A 165 8.20 -8.85 -11.40
CA HIS A 165 8.81 -8.95 -12.74
C HIS A 165 9.34 -7.61 -13.27
N THR A 166 9.29 -6.56 -12.45
CA THR A 166 9.77 -5.21 -12.80
C THR A 166 10.84 -4.77 -11.83
N LYS A 167 11.87 -4.09 -12.33
CA LYS A 167 12.78 -3.30 -11.52
C LYS A 167 12.42 -1.83 -11.69
N VAL A 168 12.18 -1.13 -10.59
CA VAL A 168 11.89 0.30 -10.62
C VAL A 168 13.16 1.12 -10.40
N ARG A 169 13.19 2.33 -10.96
CA ARG A 169 14.18 3.36 -10.62
C ARG A 169 13.58 4.26 -9.55
N ILE A 170 14.29 4.50 -8.47
CA ILE A 170 13.83 5.41 -7.40
C ILE A 170 14.66 6.68 -7.43
N GLU A 171 13.96 7.81 -7.40
CA GLU A 171 14.51 9.16 -7.36
C GLU A 171 14.23 9.78 -5.99
N THR A 172 15.24 10.45 -5.42
CA THR A 172 15.07 11.30 -4.24
C THR A 172 14.57 12.66 -4.68
N VAL A 173 13.31 12.98 -4.36
CA VAL A 173 12.69 14.29 -4.66
C VAL A 173 12.97 15.27 -3.51
N GLU A 174 12.78 14.83 -2.27
CA GLU A 174 13.13 15.58 -1.07
C GLU A 174 13.81 14.65 -0.07
N SER A 175 14.84 15.12 0.62
CA SER A 175 15.51 14.37 1.69
C SER A 175 16.05 15.33 2.73
N GLY A 176 15.44 15.32 3.91
CA GLY A 176 15.90 16.10 5.05
C GLY A 176 15.35 15.54 6.36
N PRO A 177 15.74 16.13 7.50
CA PRO A 177 15.44 15.59 8.81
C PRO A 177 13.93 15.51 9.12
N VAL A 178 13.08 16.29 8.47
CA VAL A 178 11.63 16.32 8.75
C VAL A 178 10.84 15.48 7.75
N MET A 179 11.20 15.51 6.47
CA MET A 179 10.45 14.85 5.40
C MET A 179 11.39 14.24 4.36
N HIS A 180 11.05 13.02 3.96
CA HIS A 180 11.61 12.35 2.80
C HIS A 180 10.50 12.15 1.77
N HIS A 181 10.79 12.45 0.50
CA HIS A 181 9.92 12.20 -0.64
C HIS A 181 10.71 11.46 -1.71
N TYR A 182 10.26 10.26 -2.04
CA TYR A 182 10.81 9.45 -3.11
C TYR A 182 9.80 9.27 -4.23
N ARG A 183 10.30 9.27 -5.46
CA ARG A 183 9.50 8.95 -6.65
C ARG A 183 10.04 7.68 -7.29
N MET A 184 9.26 6.61 -7.24
CA MET A 184 9.52 5.42 -8.03
C MET A 184 9.06 5.64 -9.46
N HIS A 185 9.82 5.11 -10.41
CA HIS A 185 9.54 5.11 -11.84
C HIS A 185 9.65 3.68 -12.34
N GLY A 186 8.65 3.21 -13.07
CA GLY A 186 8.69 1.90 -13.71
C GLY A 186 7.92 1.89 -15.01
N THR A 187 8.06 0.77 -15.71
CA THR A 187 7.31 0.46 -16.92
C THR A 187 6.67 -0.89 -16.72
N ILE A 188 5.39 -0.97 -17.03
CA ILE A 188 4.62 -2.20 -16.95
C ILE A 188 5.21 -3.22 -17.94
N PRO A 189 5.71 -4.39 -17.47
CA PRO A 189 6.43 -5.36 -18.29
C PRO A 189 5.55 -6.08 -19.34
N ASP A 190 6.19 -6.74 -20.29
CA ASP A 190 5.52 -7.64 -21.24
C ASP A 190 4.94 -8.88 -20.53
N GLY A 191 3.90 -9.50 -21.11
CA GLY A 191 3.15 -10.58 -20.46
C GLY A 191 1.75 -10.15 -20.00
N LEU A 192 1.37 -8.93 -20.36
CA LEU A 192 0.06 -8.34 -20.16
C LEU A 192 -0.58 -8.02 -21.52
N LEU A 193 -1.87 -7.66 -21.55
CA LEU A 193 -2.56 -7.22 -22.77
C LEU A 193 -1.86 -6.02 -23.42
N GLU A 194 -2.01 -5.89 -24.74
CA GLU A 194 -1.37 -4.85 -25.54
C GLU A 194 -1.71 -3.44 -25.05
N GLU A 195 -2.94 -3.20 -24.62
CA GLU A 195 -3.37 -1.90 -24.11
C GLU A 195 -2.85 -1.58 -22.70
N LEU A 196 -2.23 -2.54 -22.01
CA LEU A 196 -1.79 -2.41 -20.62
C LEU A 196 -0.27 -2.54 -20.44
N LYS A 197 0.42 -3.31 -21.28
CA LYS A 197 1.89 -3.43 -21.25
C LYS A 197 2.57 -2.16 -21.75
N GLY A 198 3.83 -1.95 -21.36
CA GLY A 198 4.65 -0.82 -21.80
C GLY A 198 4.22 0.54 -21.22
N LYS A 199 3.20 0.58 -20.36
CA LYS A 199 2.75 1.80 -19.68
C LYS A 199 3.77 2.24 -18.65
N SER A 200 4.12 3.51 -18.67
CA SER A 200 4.93 4.11 -17.62
C SER A 200 4.08 4.33 -16.37
N PHE A 201 4.71 4.24 -15.21
CA PHE A 201 4.08 4.61 -13.95
C PHE A 201 5.07 5.32 -13.04
N THR A 202 4.51 6.16 -12.17
CA THR A 202 5.22 6.74 -11.04
C THR A 202 4.48 6.51 -9.74
N ILE A 203 5.25 6.38 -8.66
CA ILE A 203 4.71 6.26 -7.30
C ILE A 203 5.46 7.24 -6.42
N ASP A 204 4.74 8.26 -5.93
CA ASP A 204 5.27 9.15 -4.91
C ASP A 204 5.11 8.49 -3.53
N TRP A 205 6.18 8.46 -2.75
CA TRP A 205 6.22 7.99 -1.36
C TRP A 205 6.70 9.11 -0.46
N ILE A 206 5.93 9.45 0.58
CA ILE A 206 6.26 10.52 1.52
C ILE A 206 6.26 9.99 2.95
N PHE A 207 7.39 10.17 3.63
CA PHE A 207 7.61 9.83 5.03
C PHE A 207 7.97 11.08 5.82
N THR A 208 7.43 11.22 7.03
CA THR A 208 7.63 12.41 7.86
C THR A 208 8.02 12.02 9.28
N TYR A 209 8.86 12.85 9.92
CA TYR A 209 9.45 12.55 11.20
C TYR A 209 8.40 12.41 12.30
N HIS A 210 8.45 11.28 13.02
CA HIS A 210 7.52 10.82 14.06
C HIS A 210 6.05 10.66 13.66
N SER A 211 5.65 11.00 12.43
CA SER A 211 4.28 10.81 11.98
C SER A 211 3.93 9.33 11.96
N SER A 212 2.77 8.99 12.52
CA SER A 212 2.24 7.63 12.52
C SER A 212 1.51 7.27 11.23
N PHE A 213 1.77 7.99 10.13
CA PHE A 213 1.30 7.64 8.81
C PHE A 213 2.32 8.00 7.73
N PHE A 214 2.19 7.36 6.59
CA PHE A 214 2.90 7.72 5.35
C PHE A 214 1.90 7.89 4.21
N GLN A 215 2.33 8.58 3.16
CA GLN A 215 1.49 8.86 1.99
C GLN A 215 2.08 8.24 0.74
N ARG A 216 1.21 7.72 -0.13
CA ARG A 216 1.55 7.27 -1.47
C ARG A 216 0.55 7.72 -2.53
N ARG A 217 1.01 7.93 -3.76
CA ARG A 217 0.16 8.30 -4.91
C ARG A 217 0.71 7.67 -6.19
N TYR A 218 -0.18 7.03 -6.94
CA TYR A 218 0.14 6.30 -8.15
C TYR A 218 -0.32 7.08 -9.37
N VAL A 219 0.56 7.28 -10.34
CA VAL A 219 0.21 7.81 -11.67
C VAL A 219 0.65 6.78 -12.69
N VAL A 220 -0.23 6.46 -13.62
CA VAL A 220 0.02 5.48 -14.69
C VAL A 220 -0.38 6.13 -16.01
N ASP A 221 0.35 5.84 -17.08
CA ASP A 221 -0.05 6.23 -18.43
C ASP A 221 -1.50 5.80 -18.70
N PRO A 222 -2.32 6.64 -19.34
CA PRO A 222 -3.71 6.31 -19.57
C PRO A 222 -3.91 4.96 -20.28
N PHE A 223 -4.89 4.22 -19.81
CA PHE A 223 -5.30 2.94 -20.39
C PHE A 223 -6.82 2.72 -20.26
N GLN A 224 -7.33 1.85 -21.13
CA GLN A 224 -8.70 1.37 -21.08
C GLN A 224 -8.72 -0.09 -21.54
N THR A 225 -9.41 -0.94 -20.81
CA THR A 225 -9.61 -2.36 -21.15
C THR A 225 -11.04 -2.80 -20.75
N ILE A 226 -11.33 -4.09 -20.89
CA ILE A 226 -12.62 -4.70 -20.55
C ILE A 226 -12.37 -5.86 -19.59
N ILE A 227 -13.12 -5.91 -18.48
CA ILE A 227 -13.07 -7.01 -17.50
C ILE A 227 -14.48 -7.42 -17.15
N ASN A 228 -14.79 -8.71 -17.26
CA ASN A 228 -16.15 -9.22 -17.05
C ASN A 228 -17.20 -8.43 -17.88
N GLY A 229 -16.85 -8.08 -19.12
CA GLY A 229 -17.70 -7.27 -20.00
C GLY A 229 -17.87 -5.80 -19.58
N ARG A 230 -17.21 -5.33 -18.53
CA ARG A 230 -17.26 -3.95 -18.02
C ARG A 230 -16.04 -3.17 -18.48
N SER A 231 -16.23 -1.93 -18.92
CA SER A 231 -15.10 -1.07 -19.26
C SER A 231 -14.37 -0.63 -18.00
N VAL A 232 -13.06 -0.78 -18.01
CA VAL A 232 -12.14 -0.31 -16.96
C VAL A 232 -11.24 0.74 -17.58
N SER A 233 -11.26 1.96 -17.04
CA SER A 233 -10.40 3.05 -17.49
C SER A 233 -9.70 3.66 -16.30
N ASN A 234 -8.36 3.69 -16.35
CA ASN A 234 -7.51 4.32 -15.34
C ASN A 234 -7.86 3.92 -13.90
N LYS A 235 -8.16 2.64 -13.67
CA LYS A 235 -8.37 2.04 -12.34
C LYS A 235 -7.34 0.95 -12.10
N ILE A 236 -6.70 0.99 -10.95
CA ILE A 236 -5.66 0.06 -10.53
C ILE A 236 -6.10 -0.69 -9.26
N THR A 237 -5.46 -1.82 -9.03
CA THR A 237 -5.48 -2.55 -7.76
C THR A 237 -4.18 -2.23 -7.05
N VAL A 238 -4.25 -1.66 -5.86
CA VAL A 238 -3.13 -1.59 -4.92
C VAL A 238 -3.33 -2.69 -3.87
N GLY A 239 -2.28 -3.45 -3.58
CA GLY A 239 -2.28 -4.47 -2.53
C GLY A 239 -1.17 -4.23 -1.53
N ASP A 240 -1.54 -4.16 -0.25
CA ASP A 240 -0.60 -4.24 0.86
C ASP A 240 -0.69 -5.64 1.47
N GLU A 241 0.41 -6.36 1.46
CA GLU A 241 0.52 -7.72 1.98
C GLU A 241 1.26 -7.71 3.32
N PHE A 242 0.86 -8.56 4.26
CA PHE A 242 1.48 -8.70 5.59
C PHE A 242 1.68 -10.16 5.98
N GLU A 243 2.60 -10.40 6.91
CA GLU A 243 3.01 -11.74 7.35
C GLU A 243 2.99 -11.89 8.86
N GLY A 244 2.09 -12.71 9.39
CA GLY A 244 2.02 -13.06 10.82
C GLY A 244 2.81 -14.31 11.19
N GLY A 245 3.08 -15.17 10.21
CA GLY A 245 3.61 -16.53 10.40
C GLY A 245 2.50 -17.58 10.57
N GLN A 246 2.85 -18.84 10.36
CA GLN A 246 1.89 -19.95 10.43
C GLN A 246 1.14 -19.98 11.77
N GLY A 247 -0.20 -19.94 11.71
CA GLY A 247 -1.08 -19.98 12.87
C GLY A 247 -1.45 -18.62 13.46
N GLU A 248 -0.81 -17.54 13.01
CA GLU A 248 -0.93 -16.19 13.55
C GLU A 248 -1.37 -15.21 12.46
N LEU A 249 -2.10 -14.16 12.84
CA LEU A 249 -2.52 -13.09 11.92
C LEU A 249 -1.98 -11.75 12.41
N VAL A 250 -1.47 -10.94 11.46
CA VAL A 250 -1.05 -9.56 11.76
C VAL A 250 -2.26 -8.70 12.16
N PHE A 251 -3.40 -8.96 11.51
CA PHE A 251 -4.70 -8.34 11.73
C PHE A 251 -5.79 -9.43 11.65
N ASP A 252 -6.75 -9.40 12.56
CA ASP A 252 -7.83 -10.39 12.68
C ASP A 252 -9.24 -9.77 12.53
N ARG A 253 -9.31 -8.45 12.36
CA ARG A 253 -10.55 -7.71 12.14
C ARG A 253 -10.42 -6.76 10.95
N PHE A 254 -11.51 -6.59 10.22
CA PHE A 254 -11.66 -5.56 9.19
C PHE A 254 -12.90 -4.71 9.42
N ALA A 255 -12.81 -3.39 9.18
CA ALA A 255 -13.97 -2.51 9.16
C ALA A 255 -13.89 -1.39 8.12
N ALA A 256 -15.04 -0.93 7.66
CA ALA A 256 -15.21 0.28 6.86
C ALA A 256 -16.02 1.33 7.63
N TYR A 257 -15.78 2.61 7.34
CA TYR A 257 -16.36 3.72 8.09
C TYR A 257 -17.87 3.78 7.86
N GLY A 258 -18.66 3.88 8.93
CA GLY A 258 -20.12 3.82 8.85
C GLY A 258 -20.71 2.40 8.69
N GLY A 259 -19.89 1.36 8.90
CA GLY A 259 -20.29 -0.05 8.82
C GLY A 259 -19.82 -0.73 7.53
N THR A 260 -19.65 -2.04 7.60
CA THR A 260 -19.11 -2.82 6.48
C THR A 260 -20.22 -3.56 5.74
N ARG A 261 -20.42 -3.20 4.47
CA ARG A 261 -21.21 -3.99 3.53
C ARG A 261 -20.27 -4.87 2.71
N TYR A 262 -20.43 -6.19 2.74
CA TYR A 262 -19.49 -7.10 2.08
C TYR A 262 -20.14 -8.37 1.52
N ARG A 263 -19.42 -9.08 0.64
CA ARG A 263 -19.70 -10.47 0.26
C ARG A 263 -18.56 -11.38 0.72
N ALA A 264 -18.89 -12.57 1.21
CA ALA A 264 -17.90 -13.54 1.71
C ALA A 264 -17.50 -14.53 0.61
N GLY A 265 -16.29 -15.08 0.74
CA GLY A 265 -15.74 -16.06 -0.18
C GLY A 265 -15.16 -15.43 -1.43
N ASP A 266 -14.14 -16.10 -1.96
CA ASP A 266 -13.44 -15.74 -3.18
C ASP A 266 -13.71 -16.76 -4.30
N PRO A 267 -14.65 -16.48 -5.22
CA PRO A 267 -14.97 -17.39 -6.31
C PRO A 267 -13.77 -17.64 -7.22
N TYR A 268 -12.96 -16.61 -7.46
CA TYR A 268 -11.82 -16.70 -8.36
C TYR A 268 -10.73 -17.60 -7.78
N ALA A 269 -10.37 -17.39 -6.51
CA ALA A 269 -9.41 -18.25 -5.83
C ALA A 269 -9.86 -19.72 -5.82
N GLY A 270 -11.14 -20.00 -5.57
CA GLY A 270 -11.68 -21.35 -5.58
C GLY A 270 -11.56 -22.05 -6.94
N GLU A 271 -11.92 -21.36 -8.02
CA GLU A 271 -11.78 -21.90 -9.39
C GLU A 271 -10.32 -22.03 -9.82
N LEU A 272 -9.44 -21.14 -9.36
CA LEU A 272 -8.01 -21.22 -9.65
C LEU A 272 -7.39 -22.46 -8.99
N VAL A 273 -7.73 -22.74 -7.72
CA VAL A 273 -7.29 -23.95 -7.01
C VAL A 273 -7.71 -25.20 -7.79
N ALA A 274 -8.99 -25.30 -8.16
CA ALA A 274 -9.50 -26.44 -8.93
C ALA A 274 -8.81 -26.58 -10.29
N MET A 275 -8.45 -25.47 -10.93
CA MET A 275 -7.70 -25.50 -12.19
C MET A 275 -6.25 -25.93 -12.00
N VAL A 276 -5.60 -25.55 -10.90
CA VAL A 276 -4.26 -26.04 -10.57
C VAL A 276 -4.29 -27.56 -10.40
N GLU A 277 -5.25 -28.10 -9.64
CA GLU A 277 -5.46 -29.54 -9.46
C GLU A 277 -5.63 -30.26 -10.79
N ASP A 278 -6.57 -29.78 -11.63
CA ASP A 278 -6.82 -30.34 -12.96
C ASP A 278 -5.56 -30.29 -13.83
N THR A 279 -4.78 -29.21 -13.73
CA THR A 279 -3.58 -29.04 -14.55
C THR A 279 -2.48 -30.01 -14.17
N VAL A 280 -2.19 -30.13 -12.87
CA VAL A 280 -1.21 -31.09 -12.34
C VAL A 280 -1.57 -32.52 -12.75
N ALA A 281 -2.86 -32.86 -12.69
CA ALA A 281 -3.36 -34.20 -13.00
C ALA A 281 -3.46 -34.53 -14.49
N THR A 282 -3.84 -33.55 -15.34
CA THR A 282 -4.27 -33.83 -16.72
C THR A 282 -3.37 -33.24 -17.80
N SER A 283 -2.49 -32.30 -17.48
CA SER A 283 -1.60 -31.71 -18.50
C SER A 283 -0.69 -32.80 -19.08
N ALA A 284 -0.62 -32.83 -20.41
CA ALA A 284 0.27 -33.73 -21.15
C ALA A 284 1.74 -33.23 -21.14
N ASN A 285 2.00 -32.06 -20.54
CA ASN A 285 3.34 -31.53 -20.40
C ASN A 285 4.19 -32.47 -19.52
N GLN A 286 5.41 -32.75 -19.96
CA GLN A 286 6.38 -33.60 -19.27
C GLN A 286 7.73 -32.89 -19.11
N SER A 287 7.74 -31.56 -19.22
CA SER A 287 8.96 -30.80 -19.02
C SER A 287 9.48 -30.98 -17.58
N PRO A 288 10.80 -30.98 -17.36
CA PRO A 288 11.37 -31.08 -16.01
C PRO A 288 10.81 -30.03 -15.05
N LYS A 289 10.61 -28.81 -15.54
CA LYS A 289 10.06 -27.71 -14.75
C LYS A 289 8.61 -27.96 -14.33
N PHE A 290 7.79 -28.52 -15.21
CA PHE A 290 6.43 -28.89 -14.83
C PHE A 290 6.40 -30.03 -13.80
N GLU A 291 7.32 -30.98 -13.89
CA GLU A 291 7.45 -32.04 -12.87
C GLU A 291 7.84 -31.46 -11.49
N GLU A 292 8.73 -30.47 -11.44
CA GLU A 292 9.04 -29.75 -10.20
C GLU A 292 7.81 -29.09 -9.57
N PHE A 293 6.96 -28.46 -10.39
CA PHE A 293 5.70 -27.87 -9.94
C PHE A 293 4.71 -28.94 -9.48
N ARG A 294 4.59 -30.06 -10.20
CA ARG A 294 3.75 -31.20 -9.81
C ARG A 294 4.12 -31.74 -8.43
N ILE A 295 5.42 -31.83 -8.12
CA ILE A 295 5.92 -32.27 -6.81
C ILE A 295 5.59 -31.22 -5.73
N GLN A 296 5.87 -29.94 -5.98
CA GLN A 296 5.60 -28.87 -5.01
C GLN A 296 4.10 -28.68 -4.74
N LEU A 297 3.26 -28.93 -5.74
CA LEU A 297 1.81 -28.84 -5.66
C LEU A 297 1.14 -30.16 -5.28
N ALA A 298 1.90 -31.22 -4.96
CA ALA A 298 1.32 -32.48 -4.50
C ALA A 298 0.61 -32.34 -3.14
N ASN A 299 1.03 -31.37 -2.32
CA ASN A 299 0.35 -30.99 -1.08
C ASN A 299 -0.14 -29.54 -1.16
N MET A 300 -1.28 -29.35 -1.84
CA MET A 300 -1.83 -28.03 -2.12
C MET A 300 -2.20 -27.22 -0.88
N GLU A 301 -2.66 -27.88 0.20
CA GLU A 301 -3.00 -27.21 1.46
C GLU A 301 -1.80 -26.50 2.11
N SER A 302 -0.60 -27.00 1.87
CA SER A 302 0.65 -26.43 2.38
C SER A 302 1.40 -25.56 1.37
N ALA A 303 0.97 -25.56 0.10
CA ALA A 303 1.67 -24.87 -0.97
C ALA A 303 1.45 -23.35 -0.88
N HIS A 304 2.51 -22.59 -1.09
CA HIS A 304 2.42 -21.13 -1.14
C HIS A 304 1.58 -20.71 -2.36
N TRP A 305 0.66 -19.75 -2.18
CA TRP A 305 -0.25 -19.28 -3.23
C TRP A 305 0.48 -18.80 -4.50
N ASP A 306 1.69 -18.25 -4.33
CA ASP A 306 2.60 -17.88 -5.43
C ASP A 306 2.87 -19.03 -6.42
N LEU A 307 2.92 -20.30 -5.97
CA LEU A 307 3.12 -21.44 -6.86
C LEU A 307 1.96 -21.63 -7.83
N TYR A 308 0.74 -21.29 -7.41
CA TYR A 308 -0.45 -21.45 -8.25
C TYR A 308 -0.37 -20.44 -9.40
N TRP A 309 0.07 -19.23 -9.09
CA TRP A 309 0.30 -18.19 -10.09
C TRP A 309 1.47 -18.52 -11.02
N ARG A 310 2.61 -18.93 -10.47
CA ARG A 310 3.83 -19.23 -11.24
C ARG A 310 3.64 -20.41 -12.19
N LEU A 311 2.76 -21.36 -11.89
CA LEU A 311 2.36 -22.43 -12.81
C LEU A 311 1.77 -21.86 -14.12
N PHE A 312 1.04 -20.75 -14.01
CA PHE A 312 0.35 -20.08 -15.11
C PHE A 312 1.10 -18.84 -15.64
N CYS A 313 2.33 -18.63 -15.19
CA CYS A 313 3.15 -17.50 -15.60
C CYS A 313 3.87 -17.78 -16.92
N VAL A 314 3.71 -16.89 -17.91
CA VAL A 314 4.36 -17.05 -19.24
C VAL A 314 5.88 -16.91 -19.19
N TRP A 315 6.41 -16.13 -18.24
CA TRP A 315 7.87 -16.03 -18.07
C TRP A 315 8.45 -17.26 -17.38
N GLU A 316 7.66 -17.95 -16.57
CA GLU A 316 8.07 -19.21 -15.95
C GLU A 316 8.11 -20.35 -16.98
N LYS A 317 7.33 -20.29 -18.06
CA LYS A 317 7.34 -21.32 -19.13
C LYS A 317 7.13 -22.74 -18.59
N VAL A 318 6.34 -22.86 -17.52
CA VAL A 318 5.97 -24.17 -16.96
C VAL A 318 5.01 -24.87 -17.92
N LEU A 319 4.05 -24.11 -18.45
CA LEU A 319 3.07 -24.52 -19.44
C LEU A 319 3.26 -23.70 -20.72
N ASP A 320 2.73 -24.18 -21.85
CA ASP A 320 2.67 -23.38 -23.07
C ASP A 320 1.59 -22.30 -22.98
N ASP A 321 1.81 -21.17 -23.67
CA ASP A 321 0.89 -20.03 -23.67
C ASP A 321 -0.55 -20.40 -24.07
N GLY A 322 -0.71 -21.37 -24.97
CA GLY A 322 -2.02 -21.84 -25.43
C GLY A 322 -2.77 -22.60 -24.34
N GLU A 323 -2.09 -23.49 -23.63
CA GLU A 323 -2.62 -24.23 -22.49
C GLU A 323 -2.96 -23.27 -21.34
N ILE A 324 -2.06 -22.33 -21.00
CA ILE A 324 -2.30 -21.30 -19.98
C ILE A 324 -3.60 -20.55 -20.29
N ARG A 325 -3.72 -19.98 -21.49
CA ARG A 325 -4.91 -19.20 -21.90
C ARG A 325 -6.18 -20.05 -21.90
N LYS A 326 -6.12 -21.29 -22.39
CA LYS A 326 -7.27 -22.20 -22.44
C LYS A 326 -7.79 -22.53 -21.04
N ARG A 327 -6.89 -22.89 -20.12
CA ARG A 327 -7.21 -23.27 -18.75
C ARG A 327 -7.82 -22.11 -17.99
N LEU A 328 -7.15 -20.96 -18.05
CA LEU A 328 -7.55 -19.80 -17.29
C LEU A 328 -8.80 -19.09 -17.84
N SER A 329 -9.07 -19.21 -19.15
CA SER A 329 -10.35 -18.80 -19.73
C SER A 329 -11.54 -19.48 -19.05
N LYS A 330 -11.40 -20.76 -18.65
CA LYS A 330 -12.44 -21.49 -17.90
C LYS A 330 -12.61 -20.93 -16.48
N VAL A 331 -11.50 -20.79 -15.74
CA VAL A 331 -11.48 -20.22 -14.38
C VAL A 331 -12.25 -18.90 -14.37
N ARG A 332 -11.86 -17.99 -15.26
CA ARG A 332 -12.49 -16.68 -15.40
C ARG A 332 -13.98 -16.76 -15.67
N SER A 333 -14.38 -17.51 -16.70
CA SER A 333 -15.79 -17.57 -17.14
C SER A 333 -16.70 -18.05 -16.02
N ILE A 334 -16.25 -19.04 -15.25
CA ILE A 334 -16.99 -19.58 -14.10
C ILE A 334 -16.96 -18.61 -12.92
N SER A 335 -15.80 -18.04 -12.60
CA SER A 335 -15.62 -17.12 -11.47
C SER A 335 -16.45 -15.84 -11.62
N HIS A 336 -16.46 -15.26 -12.83
CA HIS A 336 -17.26 -14.07 -13.14
C HIS A 336 -18.76 -14.35 -12.99
N LEU A 337 -19.23 -15.50 -13.51
CA LEU A 337 -20.61 -15.92 -13.28
C LEU A 337 -20.90 -16.05 -11.78
N LYS A 338 -20.08 -16.80 -11.03
CA LYS A 338 -20.23 -17.02 -9.58
C LYS A 338 -20.16 -15.71 -8.76
N ALA A 339 -19.40 -14.73 -9.22
CA ALA A 339 -19.33 -13.41 -8.58
C ALA A 339 -20.63 -12.61 -8.74
N ASP A 340 -21.43 -12.88 -9.78
CA ASP A 340 -22.67 -12.17 -10.10
C ASP A 340 -23.94 -12.99 -9.77
N LEU A 341 -23.81 -14.25 -9.33
CA LEU A 341 -24.95 -15.07 -8.86
C LEU A 341 -25.56 -14.51 -7.56
N ASN A 342 -26.87 -14.70 -7.40
CA ASN A 342 -27.63 -14.21 -6.23
C ASN A 342 -27.48 -15.09 -4.97
N ASP A 343 -26.73 -16.19 -5.05
CA ASP A 343 -26.47 -17.11 -3.94
C ASP A 343 -25.42 -16.56 -2.95
N ARG A 344 -24.76 -15.45 -3.28
CA ARG A 344 -23.83 -14.72 -2.43
C ARG A 344 -24.43 -13.37 -2.02
N PRO A 345 -25.26 -13.33 -0.95
CA PRO A 345 -25.93 -12.11 -0.54
C PRO A 345 -24.94 -11.10 0.04
N TRP A 346 -25.27 -9.81 -0.11
CA TRP A 346 -24.60 -8.76 0.64
C TRP A 346 -24.92 -8.88 2.13
N ILE A 347 -23.88 -8.91 2.95
CA ILE A 347 -23.95 -8.91 4.40
C ILE A 347 -23.68 -7.49 4.89
N LEU A 348 -24.49 -7.01 5.83
CA LEU A 348 -24.29 -5.74 6.52
C LEU A 348 -23.80 -6.04 7.93
N ALA A 349 -22.62 -5.55 8.27
CA ALA A 349 -22.04 -5.66 9.59
C ALA A 349 -21.88 -4.25 10.19
N ASP A 350 -22.47 -4.06 11.38
CA ASP A 350 -22.30 -2.89 12.23
C ASP A 350 -21.05 -3.00 13.13
N ARG A 351 -20.44 -4.18 13.17
CA ARG A 351 -19.21 -4.49 13.90
C ARG A 351 -18.09 -4.90 12.95
N PRO A 352 -16.83 -4.73 13.36
CA PRO A 352 -15.68 -5.25 12.63
C PRO A 352 -15.77 -6.77 12.39
N ILE A 353 -15.38 -7.20 11.20
CA ILE A 353 -15.56 -8.57 10.70
C ILE A 353 -14.32 -9.40 11.04
N ASP A 354 -14.52 -10.58 11.62
CA ASP A 354 -13.49 -11.62 11.70
C ASP A 354 -13.39 -12.33 10.34
N VAL A 355 -12.48 -11.87 9.49
CA VAL A 355 -12.36 -12.37 8.10
C VAL A 355 -11.85 -13.81 8.09
N SER A 356 -11.04 -14.21 9.07
CA SER A 356 -10.53 -15.58 9.21
C SER A 356 -11.63 -16.64 9.45
N ARG A 357 -12.84 -16.22 9.82
CA ARG A 357 -13.99 -17.11 10.05
C ARG A 357 -14.97 -17.18 8.88
N VAL A 358 -14.77 -16.39 7.84
CA VAL A 358 -15.66 -16.42 6.65
C VAL A 358 -15.16 -17.42 5.62
N ALA A 359 -15.99 -17.73 4.62
CA ALA A 359 -15.61 -18.60 3.52
C ALA A 359 -14.34 -18.08 2.81
N HIS A 360 -13.43 -19.01 2.51
CA HIS A 360 -12.10 -18.76 1.90
C HIS A 360 -11.20 -17.78 2.68
N GLU A 361 -11.58 -17.42 3.91
CA GLU A 361 -10.89 -16.41 4.72
C GLU A 361 -10.75 -15.07 3.96
N THR A 362 -11.73 -14.77 3.11
CA THR A 362 -11.76 -13.60 2.22
C THR A 362 -13.13 -12.94 2.24
N ILE A 363 -13.13 -11.61 2.33
CA ILE A 363 -14.31 -10.79 2.07
C ILE A 363 -14.04 -9.77 0.97
N PHE A 364 -15.11 -9.34 0.34
CA PHE A 364 -15.12 -8.24 -0.62
C PHE A 364 -16.04 -7.12 -0.14
N PRO A 365 -15.49 -6.15 0.60
CA PRO A 365 -16.21 -4.95 1.01
C PRO A 365 -16.65 -4.11 -0.20
N GLY A 366 -17.80 -3.45 -0.03
CA GLY A 366 -18.27 -2.43 -0.96
C GLY A 366 -17.43 -1.15 -0.92
N PRO A 367 -17.84 -0.13 -1.69
CA PRO A 367 -17.04 1.09 -1.85
C PRO A 367 -16.76 1.81 -0.54
N ALA A 368 -15.49 2.17 -0.31
CA ALA A 368 -15.09 2.94 0.86
C ALA A 368 -13.86 3.82 0.58
N THR A 369 -13.77 4.95 1.30
CA THR A 369 -12.57 5.80 1.37
C THR A 369 -11.79 5.58 2.66
N LYS A 370 -12.42 5.04 3.70
CA LYS A 370 -11.87 4.88 5.05
C LYS A 370 -12.08 3.45 5.53
N THR A 371 -11.01 2.73 5.71
CA THR A 371 -11.01 1.31 6.09
C THR A 371 -9.90 1.02 7.09
N VAL A 372 -10.07 -0.04 7.88
CA VAL A 372 -9.09 -0.48 8.87
C VAL A 372 -8.96 -2.00 8.86
N GLU A 373 -7.73 -2.47 8.97
CA GLU A 373 -7.41 -3.81 9.47
C GLU A 373 -6.74 -3.67 10.84
N TYR A 374 -7.20 -4.44 11.82
CA TYR A 374 -6.62 -4.37 13.16
C TYR A 374 -6.59 -5.74 13.84
N HIS A 375 -5.73 -5.85 14.85
CA HIS A 375 -5.63 -7.01 15.73
C HIS A 375 -6.30 -6.69 17.07
N GLU A 376 -7.37 -7.42 17.38
CA GLU A 376 -8.27 -7.10 18.49
C GLU A 376 -7.55 -7.04 19.85
N VAL A 377 -6.65 -7.99 20.12
CA VAL A 377 -6.01 -8.10 21.45
C VAL A 377 -4.91 -7.06 21.66
N SER A 378 -4.11 -6.77 20.63
CA SER A 378 -2.99 -5.82 20.77
C SER A 378 -3.41 -4.37 20.53
N GLY A 379 -4.56 -4.16 19.88
CA GLY A 379 -5.03 -2.83 19.46
C GLY A 379 -4.27 -2.25 18.26
N ARG A 380 -3.29 -2.99 17.71
CA ARG A 380 -2.55 -2.61 16.51
C ARG A 380 -3.52 -2.52 15.33
N ALA A 381 -3.43 -1.43 14.59
CA ALA A 381 -4.28 -1.16 13.46
C ALA A 381 -3.48 -0.52 12.34
N MET A 382 -3.84 -0.89 11.12
CA MET A 382 -3.48 -0.20 9.89
C MET A 382 -4.75 0.47 9.36
N VAL A 383 -4.72 1.78 9.13
CA VAL A 383 -5.86 2.59 8.69
C VAL A 383 -5.56 3.16 7.32
N TRP A 384 -6.44 2.93 6.34
CA TRP A 384 -6.36 3.55 5.03
C TRP A 384 -7.37 4.68 4.92
N TRP A 385 -6.89 5.82 4.46
CA TRP A 385 -7.72 6.83 3.80
C TRP A 385 -7.30 6.97 2.33
N THR A 386 -8.28 6.94 1.43
CA THR A 386 -8.11 7.23 0.01
C THR A 386 -8.88 8.48 -0.40
N SER A 387 -8.25 9.35 -1.20
CA SER A 387 -8.89 10.61 -1.64
C SER A 387 -10.05 10.43 -2.63
N GLN A 388 -10.19 9.22 -3.18
CA GLN A 388 -11.34 8.76 -3.96
C GLN A 388 -11.71 7.37 -3.45
N ALA A 389 -13.00 7.05 -3.42
CA ALA A 389 -13.46 5.74 -2.97
C ALA A 389 -12.87 4.66 -3.88
N SER A 390 -12.31 3.61 -3.28
CA SER A 390 -12.12 2.38 -4.03
C SER A 390 -13.46 1.67 -4.08
N GLY A 391 -13.94 1.37 -5.29
CA GLY A 391 -15.23 0.73 -5.52
C GLY A 391 -15.33 -0.73 -5.05
N ALA A 392 -14.20 -1.37 -4.75
CA ALA A 392 -14.15 -2.72 -4.22
C ALA A 392 -12.83 -2.94 -3.47
N PHE A 393 -12.88 -3.80 -2.45
CA PHE A 393 -11.71 -4.29 -1.76
C PHE A 393 -11.68 -5.82 -1.77
N GLN A 394 -10.49 -6.40 -1.65
CA GLN A 394 -10.28 -7.81 -1.37
C GLN A 394 -9.47 -7.88 -0.08
N ILE A 395 -10.09 -8.38 0.98
CA ILE A 395 -9.46 -8.52 2.28
C ILE A 395 -9.31 -10.00 2.58
N VAL A 396 -8.08 -10.43 2.81
CA VAL A 396 -7.73 -11.83 3.07
C VAL A 396 -7.02 -11.94 4.41
N GLN A 397 -7.43 -12.88 5.26
CA GLN A 397 -6.81 -13.13 6.57
C GLN A 397 -6.67 -14.64 6.81
N ARG A 398 -5.69 -15.27 6.13
CA ARG A 398 -5.49 -16.73 6.17
C ARG A 398 -4.62 -17.14 7.35
N ARG A 399 -5.22 -17.78 8.35
CA ARG A 399 -4.51 -18.11 9.59
C ARG A 399 -3.47 -19.22 9.39
N GLN A 400 -3.69 -20.14 8.46
CA GLN A 400 -2.80 -21.30 8.24
C GLN A 400 -1.45 -20.86 7.66
N SER A 401 -1.44 -19.89 6.76
CA SER A 401 -0.19 -19.32 6.21
C SER A 401 0.29 -18.08 6.98
N GLY A 402 -0.59 -17.43 7.74
CA GLY A 402 -0.38 -16.13 8.35
C GLY A 402 -0.33 -14.99 7.35
N TRP A 403 -0.82 -15.22 6.13
CA TRP A 403 -0.86 -14.22 5.07
C TRP A 403 -2.09 -13.35 5.22
N VAL A 404 -1.87 -12.04 5.22
CA VAL A 404 -2.92 -11.02 5.22
C VAL A 404 -2.74 -10.16 3.98
N ASN A 405 -3.84 -9.81 3.31
CA ASN A 405 -3.82 -8.91 2.15
C ASN A 405 -4.93 -7.88 2.25
N TRP A 406 -4.55 -6.62 2.02
CA TRP A 406 -5.43 -5.48 1.88
C TRP A 406 -5.36 -4.95 0.45
N GLY A 407 -6.29 -5.38 -0.39
CA GLY A 407 -6.32 -5.06 -1.82
C GLY A 407 -7.51 -4.20 -2.24
N SER A 408 -7.37 -3.42 -3.31
CA SER A 408 -8.46 -2.68 -3.97
C SER A 408 -9.00 -3.40 -5.22
N ASN A 409 -9.24 -4.70 -5.05
CA ASN A 409 -9.58 -5.64 -6.10
C ASN A 409 -10.99 -6.20 -5.91
N GLY A 410 -11.79 -6.23 -6.97
CA GLY A 410 -13.14 -6.80 -6.93
C GLY A 410 -13.16 -8.33 -6.97
N GLU A 411 -14.32 -8.91 -6.67
CA GLU A 411 -14.59 -10.37 -6.69
C GLU A 411 -14.41 -11.02 -8.07
N ASN A 412 -14.52 -10.20 -9.10
CA ASN A 412 -14.30 -10.55 -10.49
C ASN A 412 -12.94 -10.08 -10.99
N GLU A 413 -12.03 -9.75 -10.06
CA GLU A 413 -10.66 -9.29 -10.31
C GLU A 413 -10.59 -7.96 -11.08
N CYS A 414 -11.66 -7.15 -10.93
CA CYS A 414 -11.77 -5.82 -11.53
C CYS A 414 -11.18 -4.77 -10.58
N PRO A 415 -10.21 -3.95 -11.02
CA PRO A 415 -9.65 -2.91 -10.17
C PRO A 415 -10.64 -1.77 -10.01
N GLU A 416 -10.63 -1.17 -8.83
CA GLU A 416 -11.60 -0.13 -8.49
C GLU A 416 -10.99 1.12 -7.84
N LEU A 417 -9.67 1.17 -7.63
CA LEU A 417 -9.01 2.41 -7.17
C LEU A 417 -8.63 3.30 -8.37
N PRO A 418 -9.11 4.56 -8.44
CA PRO A 418 -8.73 5.47 -9.51
C PRO A 418 -7.23 5.82 -9.49
N VAL A 419 -6.60 5.83 -10.66
CA VAL A 419 -5.24 6.38 -10.83
C VAL A 419 -5.21 7.82 -10.37
N GLY A 420 -4.14 8.20 -9.67
CA GLY A 420 -3.96 9.53 -9.11
C GLY A 420 -4.64 9.74 -7.76
N ALA A 421 -5.39 8.76 -7.23
CA ALA A 421 -5.87 8.78 -5.86
C ALA A 421 -4.68 8.80 -4.87
N THR A 422 -4.79 9.64 -3.84
CA THR A 422 -3.85 9.68 -2.72
C THR A 422 -4.27 8.63 -1.72
N ILE A 423 -3.31 7.85 -1.22
CA ILE A 423 -3.50 6.93 -0.10
C ILE A 423 -2.66 7.43 1.06
N LYS A 424 -3.28 7.66 2.22
CA LYS A 424 -2.56 7.80 3.49
C LYS A 424 -2.78 6.55 4.31
N THR A 425 -1.69 5.97 4.79
CA THR A 425 -1.69 4.73 5.56
C THR A 425 -1.19 5.04 6.95
N GLY A 426 -2.08 5.02 7.94
CA GLY A 426 -1.76 5.17 9.35
C GLY A 426 -1.48 3.80 9.99
N TYR A 427 -0.45 3.72 10.83
CA TYR A 427 -0.15 2.51 11.59
C TYR A 427 0.15 2.82 13.06
N GLY A 428 -0.45 2.06 13.97
CA GLY A 428 -0.21 2.16 15.41
C GLY A 428 -1.33 1.51 16.22
N ASN A 429 -1.35 1.76 17.53
CA ASN A 429 -2.41 1.25 18.40
C ASN A 429 -3.67 2.13 18.27
N PHE A 430 -4.46 1.88 17.23
CA PHE A 430 -5.62 2.70 16.87
C PHE A 430 -6.94 1.94 16.88
N ALA A 431 -6.98 0.64 17.20
CA ALA A 431 -8.19 -0.18 17.05
C ALA A 431 -9.46 0.43 17.71
N ASP A 432 -9.32 1.10 18.86
CA ASP A 432 -10.41 1.73 19.60
C ASP A 432 -10.81 3.12 19.08
N ARG A 433 -10.00 3.74 18.21
CA ARG A 433 -10.15 5.12 17.75
C ARG A 433 -9.86 5.30 16.26
N TRP A 434 -9.91 4.22 15.47
CA TRP A 434 -9.43 4.22 14.10
C TRP A 434 -10.24 5.16 13.20
N GLU A 435 -11.55 5.35 13.48
CA GLU A 435 -12.41 6.31 12.75
C GLU A 435 -11.89 7.74 12.92
N HIS A 436 -11.52 8.10 14.15
CA HIS A 436 -10.93 9.41 14.44
C HIS A 436 -9.58 9.60 13.74
N VAL A 437 -8.74 8.55 13.69
CA VAL A 437 -7.49 8.57 12.91
C VAL A 437 -7.79 8.75 11.42
N ALA A 438 -8.78 8.03 10.87
CA ALA A 438 -9.17 8.16 9.47
C ALA A 438 -9.68 9.58 9.13
N ASP A 439 -10.42 10.21 10.05
CA ASP A 439 -10.86 11.61 9.90
C ASP A 439 -9.66 12.57 9.88
N GLN A 440 -8.66 12.37 10.75
CA GLN A 440 -7.42 13.16 10.76
C GLN A 440 -6.59 12.98 9.48
N LEU A 441 -6.54 11.76 8.94
CA LEU A 441 -5.87 11.49 7.65
C LEU A 441 -6.57 12.21 6.50
N GLU A 442 -7.91 12.21 6.49
CA GLU A 442 -8.71 12.89 5.46
C GLU A 442 -8.59 14.40 5.51
N THR A 443 -8.72 14.98 6.71
CA THR A 443 -8.88 16.42 6.87
C THR A 443 -7.57 17.01 7.41
N PRO A 444 -6.75 17.67 6.58
CA PRO A 444 -5.53 18.31 7.05
C PRO A 444 -5.85 19.55 7.90
N PRO A 445 -4.93 19.97 8.79
CA PRO A 445 -5.03 21.26 9.45
C PRO A 445 -5.05 22.44 8.47
N ILE A 446 -5.75 23.50 8.85
CA ILE A 446 -5.80 24.74 8.10
C ILE A 446 -4.62 25.62 8.53
N VAL A 447 -3.78 25.98 7.57
CA VAL A 447 -2.68 26.93 7.78
C VAL A 447 -3.10 28.30 7.26
N SER A 448 -2.96 29.32 8.11
CA SER A 448 -3.32 30.70 7.82
C SER A 448 -2.27 31.66 8.37
N GLY A 449 -2.15 32.84 7.75
CA GLY A 449 -1.07 33.79 8.05
C GLY A 449 0.08 33.68 7.04
N LEU A 450 0.61 34.84 6.68
CA LEU A 450 1.79 35.04 5.83
C LEU A 450 2.61 36.18 6.42
#